data_AF-A0A8S3WZ38-F1
#
_entry.id   AF-A0A8S3WZ38-F1
#
_cell.length_a   1.000
_cell.length_b   1.000
_cell.length_c   1.000
_cell.angle_alpha   90.00
_cell.angle_beta   90.00
_cell.angle_gamma   90.00
#
_symmetry.space_group_name_H-M   'P 1'
#
loop_
_entity.id
_entity.type
_entity.pdbx_description
1 polymer ?
#
loop_
_entity_poly.entity_id
_entity_poly.type
_entity_poly.pdbx_seq_one_letter_code
_entity_poly.pdbx_strand_id
1 'polypeptide(L)'
;MTGDAASQATDQYPRVEAAMDLPVVVDSDDDEMISHELGQLRSILEEAILKTRSMPLNNRPRLPRIPLSKRNRAVPDITQKLTERIDDLKQKIAAWGKRIRRFTERSRQFNQNLLFQSDQKRLYKTLERPQICGAGPGPDQANTVAFWRGLWSEPVNHSEGPWMEVVASQSANVTSMDPVTITPEDVDEAVRGAPN
;
A
#
# COMPACT_ATOMS: atom_id res chain seq x y z
N MET A 1 4.15 48.58 -29.12
CA MET A 1 5.38 48.14 -28.45
C MET A 1 5.18 48.35 -26.97
N THR A 2 4.72 47.32 -26.27
CA THR A 2 4.47 47.34 -24.83
C THR A 2 4.90 45.96 -24.34
N GLY A 3 6.12 45.90 -23.84
CA GLY A 3 6.79 44.67 -23.43
C GLY A 3 6.45 44.27 -22.00
N ASP A 4 6.08 43.00 -21.88
CA ASP A 4 6.29 42.07 -20.77
C ASP A 4 6.48 42.58 -19.35
N ALA A 5 5.41 42.43 -18.57
CA ALA A 5 5.48 42.12 -17.15
C ALA A 5 5.38 40.59 -16.99
N ALA A 6 6.51 39.91 -16.90
CA ALA A 6 6.58 38.50 -16.54
C ALA A 6 7.35 38.34 -15.22
N SER A 7 6.59 38.19 -14.15
CA SER A 7 7.03 37.85 -12.80
C SER A 7 7.97 36.64 -12.79
N GLN A 8 9.23 36.88 -12.42
CA GLN A 8 10.10 35.82 -11.90
C GLN A 8 9.74 35.60 -10.43
N ALA A 9 8.89 34.60 -10.16
CA ALA A 9 8.75 34.04 -8.83
C ALA A 9 9.89 33.03 -8.62
N THR A 10 11.01 33.48 -8.06
CA THR A 10 12.07 32.61 -7.60
C THR A 10 11.58 31.85 -6.36
N ASP A 11 11.44 30.54 -6.52
CA ASP A 11 11.10 29.59 -5.47
C ASP A 11 12.28 29.50 -4.49
N GLN A 12 12.26 30.39 -3.49
CA GLN A 12 13.30 30.49 -2.47
C GLN A 12 12.78 29.85 -1.18
N TYR A 13 12.78 28.52 -1.14
CA TYR A 13 12.76 27.79 0.12
C TYR A 13 14.20 27.46 0.52
N PRO A 14 14.64 27.80 1.75
CA PRO A 14 15.97 27.43 2.21
C PRO A 14 16.04 25.90 2.41
N ARG A 15 16.99 25.28 1.73
CA ARG A 15 17.44 23.90 1.93
C ARG A 15 18.04 23.80 3.34
N VAL A 16 17.25 23.33 4.29
CA VAL A 16 17.73 22.89 5.62
C VAL A 16 18.48 21.56 5.47
N GLU A 17 19.66 21.61 4.86
CA GLU A 17 20.67 20.55 4.89
C GLU A 17 21.94 21.09 5.56
N ALA A 18 21.90 21.29 6.86
CA ALA A 18 23.08 21.32 7.74
C ALA A 18 22.63 21.50 9.19
N ALA A 19 23.27 20.78 10.10
CA ALA A 19 23.10 20.79 11.56
C ALA A 19 22.06 19.81 12.15
N MET A 20 22.27 18.51 11.93
CA MET A 20 22.05 17.49 12.97
C MET A 20 23.19 16.46 12.93
N ASP A 21 24.44 16.92 13.08
CA ASP A 21 25.49 16.07 13.66
C ASP A 21 25.46 16.31 15.17
N LEU A 22 24.51 15.63 15.83
CA LEU A 22 24.66 15.34 17.25
C LEU A 22 25.49 14.06 17.34
N PRO A 23 26.53 14.00 18.18
CA PRO A 23 27.26 12.77 18.40
C PRO A 23 26.27 11.72 18.91
N VAL A 24 26.04 10.68 18.10
CA VAL A 24 25.36 9.46 18.54
C VAL A 24 26.33 8.78 19.49
N VAL A 25 26.18 9.05 20.78
CA VAL A 25 26.75 8.20 21.83
C VAL A 25 25.96 6.90 21.76
N VAL A 26 26.55 5.92 21.10
CA VAL A 26 26.06 4.55 21.06
C VAL A 26 26.49 3.89 22.37
N ASP A 27 25.72 4.08 23.44
CA ASP A 27 25.73 3.14 24.57
C ASP A 27 24.70 2.04 24.26
N SER A 28 24.99 1.22 23.25
CA SER A 28 24.12 0.10 22.85
C SER A 28 24.11 -1.04 23.86
N ASP A 29 25.17 -1.18 24.67
CA ASP A 29 25.27 -2.26 25.66
C ASP A 29 24.35 -2.00 26.87
N ASP A 30 24.10 -0.74 27.22
CA ASP A 30 23.23 -0.37 28.35
C ASP A 30 21.74 -0.61 28.05
N ASP A 31 21.26 -0.32 26.83
CA ASP A 31 19.86 -0.54 26.45
C ASP A 31 19.50 -2.04 26.37
N GLU A 32 20.43 -2.87 25.91
CA GLU A 32 20.22 -4.33 25.82
C GLU A 32 20.28 -4.99 27.20
N MET A 33 21.18 -4.52 28.08
CA MET A 33 21.26 -4.91 29.48
C MET A 33 20.00 -4.53 30.26
N ILE A 34 19.53 -3.29 30.13
CA ILE A 34 18.29 -2.81 30.78
C ILE A 34 17.08 -3.62 30.28
N SER A 35 17.01 -3.92 28.99
CA SER A 35 15.92 -4.73 28.41
C SER A 35 15.91 -6.16 28.97
N HIS A 36 17.08 -6.76 29.15
CA HIS A 36 17.22 -8.08 29.73
C HIS A 36 16.86 -8.11 31.23
N GLU A 37 17.31 -7.13 32.01
CA GLU A 37 16.94 -6.98 33.43
C GLU A 37 15.44 -6.76 33.61
N LEU A 38 14.82 -5.93 32.76
CA LEU A 38 13.37 -5.74 32.74
C LEU A 38 12.63 -7.04 32.38
N GLY A 39 13.16 -7.84 31.46
CA GLY A 39 12.63 -9.15 31.11
C GLY A 39 12.68 -10.14 32.27
N GLN A 40 13.80 -10.19 32.99
CA GLN A 40 13.96 -11.01 34.19
C GLN A 40 13.00 -10.59 35.30
N LEU A 41 12.92 -9.30 35.59
CA LEU A 41 11.99 -8.75 36.59
C LEU A 41 10.54 -9.06 36.24
N ARG A 42 10.17 -8.98 34.95
CA ARG A 42 8.83 -9.36 34.48
C ARG A 42 8.55 -10.84 34.70
N SER A 43 9.50 -11.72 34.37
CA SER A 43 9.37 -13.16 34.57
C SER A 43 9.19 -13.51 36.06
N ILE A 44 10.03 -12.95 36.93
CA ILE A 44 9.96 -13.14 38.38
C ILE A 44 8.62 -12.63 38.92
N LEU A 45 8.14 -11.49 38.43
CA LEU A 45 6.84 -10.94 38.82
C LEU A 45 5.69 -11.86 38.39
N GLU A 46 5.72 -12.38 37.17
CA GLU A 46 4.72 -13.33 36.67
C GLU A 46 4.68 -14.61 37.49
N GLU A 47 5.84 -15.18 37.81
CA GLU A 47 5.97 -16.35 38.67
C GLU A 47 5.42 -16.07 40.07
N ALA A 48 5.78 -14.93 40.67
CA ALA A 48 5.28 -14.51 41.97
C ALA A 48 3.74 -14.32 41.97
N ILE A 49 3.18 -13.73 40.91
CA ILE A 49 1.72 -13.58 40.75
C ILE A 49 1.04 -14.94 40.65
N LEU A 50 1.57 -15.86 39.84
CA LEU A 50 1.03 -17.21 39.68
C LEU A 50 1.07 -18.00 41.00
N LYS A 51 2.19 -17.93 41.72
CA LYS A 51 2.34 -18.51 43.06
C LYS A 51 1.33 -17.93 44.05
N THR A 52 1.12 -16.62 44.01
CA THR A 52 0.17 -15.95 44.91
C THR A 52 -1.29 -16.30 44.58
N ARG A 53 -1.61 -16.45 43.29
CA ARG A 53 -2.96 -16.83 42.82
C ARG A 53 -3.30 -18.30 43.05
N SER A 54 -2.31 -19.19 43.03
CA SER A 54 -2.48 -20.62 43.29
C SER A 54 -2.55 -20.96 44.78
N MET A 55 -2.05 -20.08 45.66
CA MET A 55 -2.16 -20.27 47.11
C MET A 55 -3.61 -20.11 47.64
N PRO A 56 -4.01 -20.89 48.67
CA PRO A 56 -5.28 -20.71 49.35
C PRO A 56 -5.36 -19.33 50.03
N LEU A 57 -6.57 -18.75 50.09
CA LEU A 57 -6.82 -17.36 50.52
C LEU A 57 -6.15 -16.98 51.85
N ASN A 58 -6.05 -17.94 52.77
CA ASN A 58 -5.53 -17.73 54.12
C ASN A 58 -4.01 -17.51 54.15
N ASN A 59 -3.30 -17.98 53.12
CA ASN A 59 -1.84 -17.95 53.02
C ASN A 59 -1.34 -16.85 52.08
N ARG A 60 -2.24 -16.06 51.50
CA ARG A 60 -1.85 -14.98 50.59
C ARG A 60 -1.32 -13.78 51.39
N PRO A 61 -0.21 -13.16 50.95
CA PRO A 61 0.26 -11.91 51.54
C PRO A 61 -0.85 -10.86 51.47
N ARG A 62 -1.16 -10.25 52.61
CA ARG A 62 -2.18 -9.20 52.71
C ARG A 62 -1.64 -7.94 52.05
N LEU A 63 -2.07 -7.69 50.81
CA LEU A 63 -1.73 -6.46 50.12
C LEU A 63 -2.41 -5.27 50.80
N PRO A 64 -1.73 -4.10 50.90
CA PRO A 64 -2.36 -2.88 51.34
C PRO A 64 -3.55 -2.59 50.42
N ARG A 65 -4.74 -2.41 51.01
CA ARG A 65 -5.91 -1.99 50.26
C ARG A 65 -5.65 -0.59 49.75
N ILE A 66 -5.33 -0.47 48.46
CA ILE A 66 -5.31 0.84 47.80
C ILE A 66 -6.74 1.36 47.89
N PRO A 67 -6.99 2.49 48.57
CA PRO A 67 -8.34 3.01 48.68
C PRO A 67 -8.82 3.37 47.27
N LEU A 68 -9.97 2.82 46.87
CA LEU A 68 -10.68 3.26 45.66
C LEU A 68 -11.24 4.66 45.90
N SER A 69 -10.37 5.66 45.96
CA SER A 69 -10.76 7.05 45.91
C SER A 69 -11.39 7.35 44.54
N LYS A 70 -12.21 8.41 44.44
CA LYS A 70 -12.79 8.87 43.16
C LYS A 70 -11.71 9.03 42.07
N ARG A 71 -10.49 9.40 42.47
CA ARG A 71 -9.32 9.53 41.58
C ARG A 71 -8.94 8.20 40.93
N ASN A 72 -8.86 7.12 41.70
CA ASN A 72 -8.49 5.78 41.21
C ASN A 72 -9.60 5.15 40.35
N ARG A 73 -10.87 5.50 40.61
CA ARG A 73 -12.01 5.08 39.77
C ARG A 73 -12.05 5.79 38.41
N ALA A 74 -11.53 7.01 38.32
CA ALA A 74 -11.50 7.79 37.08
C ALA A 74 -10.31 7.46 36.17
N VAL A 75 -9.24 6.85 36.69
CA VAL A 75 -8.08 6.43 35.88
C VAL A 75 -8.46 5.56 34.66
N PRO A 76 -9.23 4.47 34.81
CA PRO A 76 -9.61 3.64 33.66
C PRO A 76 -10.45 4.40 32.61
N ASP A 77 -11.31 5.34 33.05
CA ASP A 77 -12.11 6.20 32.17
C ASP A 77 -11.24 7.20 31.39
N ILE A 78 -10.22 7.79 32.05
CA ILE A 78 -9.25 8.69 31.40
C ILE A 78 -8.41 7.91 30.38
N THR A 79 -7.92 6.71 30.73
CA THR A 79 -7.14 5.89 29.80
C THR A 79 -7.97 5.47 28.59
N GLN A 80 -9.24 5.14 28.79
CA GLN A 80 -10.14 4.78 27.69
C GLN A 80 -10.38 5.97 26.74
N LYS A 81 -10.67 7.15 27.29
CA LYS A 81 -10.82 8.38 26.48
C LYS A 81 -9.54 8.73 25.72
N LEU A 82 -8.38 8.51 26.33
CA LEU A 82 -7.09 8.70 25.65
C LEU A 82 -6.93 7.73 24.47
N THR A 83 -7.25 6.45 24.67
CA THR A 83 -7.16 5.44 23.59
C THR A 83 -8.13 5.74 22.45
N GLU A 84 -9.38 6.10 22.75
CA GLU A 84 -10.37 6.50 21.75
C GLU A 84 -9.87 7.69 20.94
N ARG A 85 -9.31 8.70 21.62
CA ARG A 85 -8.74 9.88 20.95
C ARG A 85 -7.54 9.54 20.06
N ILE A 86 -6.69 8.62 20.49
CA ILE A 86 -5.56 8.14 19.69
C ILE A 86 -6.06 7.43 18.44
N ASP A 87 -7.06 6.57 18.58
CA ASP A 87 -7.61 5.81 17.45
C ASP A 87 -8.34 6.72 16.45
N ASP A 88 -9.08 7.73 16.92
CA ASP A 88 -9.65 8.78 16.08
C ASP A 88 -8.58 9.48 15.23
N LEU A 89 -7.45 9.83 15.85
CA LEU A 89 -6.35 10.49 15.14
C LEU A 89 -5.68 9.55 14.13
N LYS A 90 -5.45 8.29 14.49
CA LYS A 90 -4.93 7.27 13.57
C LYS A 90 -5.85 7.09 12.37
N GLN A 91 -7.17 6.98 12.60
CA GLN A 91 -8.16 6.85 11.53
C GLN A 91 -8.16 8.07 10.61
N LYS A 92 -8.09 9.29 11.17
CA LYS A 92 -7.98 10.53 10.39
C LYS A 92 -6.73 10.52 9.55
N ILE A 93 -5.55 10.27 10.12
CA ILE A 93 -4.27 10.21 9.40
C ILE A 93 -4.35 9.18 8.26
N ALA A 94 -4.90 8.00 8.53
CA ALA A 94 -5.08 6.96 7.51
C ALA A 94 -6.02 7.42 6.38
N ALA A 95 -7.12 8.08 6.70
CA ALA A 95 -8.07 8.63 5.71
C ALA A 95 -7.43 9.73 4.86
N TRP A 96 -6.71 10.67 5.47
CA TRP A 96 -5.95 11.71 4.77
C TRP A 96 -4.87 11.12 3.87
N GLY A 97 -4.10 10.15 4.37
CA GLY A 97 -3.10 9.43 3.58
C GLY A 97 -3.70 8.74 2.35
N LYS A 98 -4.86 8.07 2.51
CA LYS A 98 -5.61 7.49 1.38
C LYS A 98 -6.07 8.56 0.40
N ARG A 99 -6.57 9.70 0.88
CA ARG A 99 -7.01 10.81 0.03
C ARG A 99 -5.87 11.38 -0.80
N ILE A 100 -4.70 11.57 -0.20
CA ILE A 100 -3.48 12.03 -0.89
C ILE A 100 -3.07 11.01 -1.95
N ARG A 101 -2.99 9.72 -1.61
CA ARG A 101 -2.65 8.66 -2.57
C ARG A 101 -3.60 8.62 -3.77
N ARG A 102 -4.92 8.73 -3.53
CA ARG A 102 -5.91 8.81 -4.61
C ARG A 102 -5.73 10.03 -5.49
N PHE A 103 -5.36 11.17 -4.90
CA PHE A 103 -5.10 12.38 -5.65
C PHE A 103 -3.85 12.23 -6.53
N THR A 104 -2.74 11.77 -5.96
CA THR A 104 -1.49 11.58 -6.72
C THR A 104 -1.65 10.56 -7.84
N GLU A 105 -2.35 9.47 -7.58
CA GLU A 105 -2.64 8.44 -8.58
C GLU A 105 -3.53 8.95 -9.71
N ARG A 106 -4.60 9.70 -9.38
CA ARG A 106 -5.44 10.35 -10.38
C ARG A 106 -4.65 11.34 -11.22
N SER A 107 -3.85 12.21 -10.60
CA SER A 107 -3.02 13.17 -11.31
C SER A 107 -2.01 12.47 -12.21
N ARG A 108 -1.40 11.36 -11.75
CA ARG A 108 -0.51 10.54 -12.56
C ARG A 108 -1.24 9.96 -13.78
N GLN A 109 -2.39 9.34 -13.59
CA GLN A 109 -3.20 8.76 -14.68
C GLN A 109 -3.61 9.84 -15.68
N PHE A 110 -4.06 11.01 -15.20
CA PHE A 110 -4.41 12.13 -16.05
C PHE A 110 -3.22 12.57 -16.93
N ASN A 111 -2.05 12.77 -16.32
CA ASN A 111 -0.84 13.15 -17.05
C ASN A 111 -0.39 12.07 -18.04
N GLN A 112 -0.48 10.79 -17.66
CA GLN A 112 -0.16 9.67 -18.55
C GLN A 112 -1.12 9.59 -19.74
N ASN A 113 -2.43 9.81 -19.52
CA ASN A 113 -3.43 9.83 -20.58
C ASN A 113 -3.25 11.03 -21.51
N LEU A 114 -2.95 12.20 -20.95
CA LEU A 114 -2.64 13.40 -21.74
C LEU A 114 -1.39 13.18 -22.60
N LEU A 115 -0.36 12.56 -22.03
CA LEU A 115 0.86 12.21 -22.74
C LEU A 115 0.60 11.13 -23.80
N PHE A 116 -0.27 10.15 -23.52
CA PHE A 116 -0.66 9.14 -24.51
C PHE A 116 -1.32 9.78 -25.74
N GLN A 117 -2.22 10.73 -25.53
CA GLN A 117 -2.94 11.41 -26.61
C GLN A 117 -2.05 12.35 -27.43
N SER A 118 -1.07 12.99 -26.80
CA SER A 118 -0.21 13.99 -27.45
C SER A 118 1.11 13.42 -27.98
N ASP A 119 1.80 12.59 -27.20
CA ASP A 119 3.11 12.00 -27.50
C ASP A 119 3.27 10.61 -26.86
N GLN A 120 2.67 9.63 -27.55
CA GLN A 120 2.68 8.23 -27.12
C GLN A 120 4.12 7.67 -26.98
N LYS A 121 5.06 8.11 -27.83
CA LYS A 121 6.46 7.65 -27.77
C LYS A 121 7.12 8.07 -26.47
N ARG A 122 6.87 9.30 -26.02
CA ARG A 122 7.42 9.81 -24.76
C ARG A 122 6.81 9.12 -23.55
N LEU A 123 5.52 8.73 -23.60
CA LEU A 123 4.94 7.89 -22.57
C LEU A 123 5.66 6.55 -22.47
N TYR A 124 5.83 5.83 -23.59
CA TYR A 124 6.49 4.52 -23.56
C TYR A 124 7.93 4.61 -23.06
N LYS A 125 8.71 5.60 -23.49
CA LYS A 125 10.07 5.84 -22.94
C LYS A 125 10.08 6.12 -21.43
N THR A 126 9.01 6.71 -20.89
CA THR A 126 8.86 6.96 -19.45
C THR A 126 8.45 5.69 -18.69
N LEU A 127 7.70 4.80 -19.35
CA LEU A 127 7.30 3.50 -18.80
C LEU A 127 8.43 2.47 -18.89
N GLU A 128 9.23 2.53 -19.94
CA GLU A 128 10.50 1.85 -20.04
C GLU A 128 11.33 2.27 -18.84
N ARG A 129 11.59 1.32 -17.95
CA ARG A 129 12.52 1.50 -16.84
C ARG A 129 13.85 0.91 -17.30
N PRO A 130 14.73 1.70 -17.96
CA PRO A 130 16.02 1.18 -18.43
C PRO A 130 16.89 0.63 -17.30
N GLN A 131 16.59 0.99 -16.05
CA GLN A 131 17.23 0.45 -14.85
C GLN A 131 16.82 -1.01 -14.55
N ILE A 132 15.67 -1.46 -15.06
CA ILE A 132 15.09 -2.81 -14.84
C ILE A 132 15.20 -3.66 -16.11
N CYS A 133 15.07 -3.03 -17.29
CA CYS A 133 15.35 -3.67 -18.57
C CYS A 133 16.87 -3.71 -18.76
N GLY A 134 17.51 -4.78 -18.27
CA GLY A 134 18.96 -4.92 -18.31
C GLY A 134 19.54 -4.69 -19.70
N ALA A 135 20.70 -4.02 -19.75
CA ALA A 135 21.51 -3.79 -20.95
C ALA A 135 22.20 -5.08 -21.48
N GLY A 136 21.55 -6.23 -21.32
CA GLY A 136 22.01 -7.51 -21.85
C GLY A 136 21.66 -7.64 -23.33
N PRO A 137 22.33 -8.54 -24.06
CA PRO A 137 21.87 -8.93 -25.40
C PRO A 137 20.42 -9.41 -25.31
N GLY A 138 19.58 -8.96 -26.26
CA GLY A 138 18.19 -9.36 -26.34
C GLY A 138 18.06 -10.90 -26.40
N PRO A 139 16.92 -11.45 -25.97
CA PRO A 139 16.71 -12.89 -26.01
C PRO A 139 16.87 -13.41 -27.45
N ASP A 140 17.57 -14.52 -27.60
CA ASP A 140 17.80 -15.17 -28.89
C ASP A 140 16.46 -15.48 -29.59
N GLN A 141 16.39 -15.20 -30.89
CA GLN A 141 15.18 -15.35 -31.69
C GLN A 141 14.72 -16.80 -31.71
N ALA A 142 15.64 -17.76 -31.86
CA ALA A 142 15.30 -19.17 -31.89
C ALA A 142 14.70 -19.63 -30.55
N ASN A 143 15.31 -19.23 -29.44
CA ASN A 143 14.80 -19.50 -28.10
C ASN A 143 13.44 -18.86 -27.84
N THR A 144 13.23 -17.63 -28.30
CA THR A 144 11.96 -16.92 -28.15
C THR A 144 10.84 -17.63 -28.94
N VAL A 145 11.13 -18.01 -30.18
CA VAL A 145 10.18 -18.75 -31.03
C VAL A 145 9.88 -20.13 -30.45
N ALA A 146 10.89 -20.84 -29.94
CA ALA A 146 10.70 -22.14 -29.31
C ALA A 146 9.83 -22.04 -28.05
N PHE A 147 10.06 -21.03 -27.21
CA PHE A 147 9.26 -20.75 -26.02
C PHE A 147 7.78 -20.51 -26.36
N TRP A 148 7.49 -19.56 -27.26
CA TRP A 148 6.11 -19.24 -27.65
C TRP A 148 5.44 -20.40 -28.38
N ARG A 149 6.18 -21.12 -29.23
CA ARG A 149 5.68 -22.31 -29.90
C ARG A 149 5.30 -23.37 -28.88
N GLY A 150 6.13 -23.65 -27.89
CA GLY A 150 5.83 -24.62 -26.83
C GLY A 150 4.56 -24.25 -26.06
N LEU A 151 4.44 -22.97 -25.68
CA LEU A 151 3.28 -22.46 -24.95
C LEU A 151 1.95 -22.63 -25.70
N TRP A 152 1.96 -22.55 -27.03
CA TRP A 152 0.75 -22.62 -27.86
C TRP A 152 0.54 -23.96 -28.57
N SER A 153 1.56 -24.80 -28.68
CA SER A 153 1.46 -26.10 -29.37
C SER A 153 1.00 -27.22 -28.45
N GLU A 154 1.29 -27.10 -27.15
CA GLU A 154 0.88 -28.09 -26.15
C GLU A 154 -0.45 -27.68 -25.53
N PRO A 155 -1.54 -28.43 -25.75
CA PRO A 155 -2.80 -28.14 -25.08
C PRO A 155 -2.64 -28.44 -23.58
N VAL A 156 -2.60 -27.38 -22.77
CA VAL A 156 -2.57 -27.46 -21.32
C VAL A 156 -3.98 -27.30 -20.76
N ASN A 157 -4.42 -28.25 -19.94
CA ASN A 157 -5.65 -28.09 -19.17
C ASN A 157 -5.37 -27.17 -17.97
N HIS A 158 -5.98 -25.99 -17.96
CA HIS A 158 -5.93 -25.10 -16.81
C HIS A 158 -7.04 -25.46 -15.83
N SER A 159 -6.73 -25.50 -14.54
CA SER A 159 -7.78 -25.54 -13.51
C SER A 159 -8.48 -24.18 -13.51
N GLU A 160 -9.73 -24.17 -13.94
CA GLU A 160 -10.58 -22.99 -13.91
C GLU A 160 -10.72 -22.49 -12.47
N GLY A 161 -10.59 -21.17 -12.26
CA GLY A 161 -10.74 -20.58 -10.94
C GLY A 161 -12.23 -20.54 -10.52
N PRO A 162 -12.56 -20.54 -9.21
CA PRO A 162 -13.95 -20.48 -8.73
C PRO A 162 -14.74 -19.27 -9.25
N TRP A 163 -14.06 -18.22 -9.69
CA TRP A 163 -14.68 -17.03 -10.27
C TRP A 163 -15.36 -17.30 -11.61
N MET A 164 -14.99 -18.34 -12.35
CA MET A 164 -15.64 -18.68 -13.62
C MET A 164 -17.05 -19.22 -13.39
N GLU A 165 -17.28 -19.98 -12.32
CA GLU A 165 -18.62 -20.40 -11.88
C GLU A 165 -19.46 -19.17 -11.49
N VAL A 166 -18.86 -18.18 -10.82
CA VAL A 166 -19.52 -16.92 -10.48
C VAL A 166 -19.94 -16.18 -11.74
N VAL A 167 -19.04 -16.02 -12.71
CA VAL A 167 -19.35 -15.35 -13.97
C VAL A 167 -20.42 -16.11 -14.76
N ALA A 168 -20.32 -17.44 -14.85
CA ALA A 168 -21.33 -18.29 -15.49
C ALA A 168 -22.71 -18.16 -14.82
N SER A 169 -22.76 -18.10 -13.49
CA SER A 169 -24.01 -17.88 -12.76
C SER A 169 -24.61 -16.49 -13.01
N GLN A 170 -23.76 -15.46 -13.12
CA GLN A 170 -24.17 -14.09 -13.42
C GLN A 170 -24.64 -13.95 -14.88
N SER A 171 -24.03 -14.68 -15.81
CA SER A 171 -24.36 -14.66 -17.23
C SER A 171 -25.45 -15.66 -17.62
N ALA A 172 -25.88 -16.55 -16.73
CA ALA A 172 -26.90 -17.57 -17.02
C ALA A 172 -28.23 -16.98 -17.52
N ASN A 173 -28.56 -15.75 -17.12
CA ASN A 173 -29.77 -15.05 -17.54
C ASN A 173 -29.54 -14.08 -18.73
N VAL A 174 -28.31 -13.99 -19.24
CA VAL A 174 -28.00 -13.16 -20.39
C VAL A 174 -28.27 -13.98 -21.65
N THR A 175 -29.23 -13.53 -22.45
CA THR A 175 -29.52 -14.13 -23.75
C THR A 175 -28.27 -14.07 -24.63
N SER A 176 -27.87 -15.21 -25.21
CA SER A 176 -26.80 -15.23 -26.21
C SER A 176 -27.16 -14.29 -27.35
N MET A 177 -26.21 -13.43 -27.73
CA MET A 177 -26.38 -12.55 -28.88
C MET A 177 -26.51 -13.40 -30.14
N ASP A 178 -27.42 -13.02 -31.04
CA ASP A 178 -27.56 -13.65 -32.34
C ASP A 178 -26.26 -13.51 -33.15
N PRO A 179 -25.93 -14.49 -34.02
CA PRO A 179 -24.73 -14.43 -34.83
C PRO A 179 -24.77 -13.21 -35.76
N VAL A 180 -23.86 -12.25 -35.53
CA VAL A 180 -23.71 -11.07 -36.39
C VAL A 180 -22.94 -11.48 -37.64
N THR A 181 -23.62 -11.45 -38.80
CA THR A 181 -22.97 -11.65 -40.09
C THR A 181 -22.52 -10.29 -40.60
N ILE A 182 -21.21 -10.03 -40.58
CA ILE A 182 -20.64 -8.79 -41.09
C ILE A 182 -20.60 -8.89 -42.62
N THR A 183 -21.29 -7.99 -43.30
CA THR A 183 -21.34 -7.90 -44.76
C THR A 183 -20.28 -6.92 -45.28
N PRO A 184 -19.84 -7.02 -46.55
CA PRO A 184 -18.88 -6.07 -47.10
C PRO A 184 -19.39 -4.63 -47.09
N GLU A 185 -20.71 -4.42 -47.18
CA GLU A 185 -21.34 -3.11 -47.05
C GLU A 185 -21.14 -2.48 -45.66
N ASP A 186 -21.19 -3.27 -44.59
CA ASP A 186 -20.92 -2.81 -43.21
C ASP A 186 -19.48 -2.29 -43.05
N VAL A 187 -18.53 -2.94 -43.75
CA VAL A 187 -17.12 -2.55 -43.75
C VAL A 187 -16.95 -1.23 -44.49
N ASP A 188 -17.58 -1.08 -45.66
CA ASP A 188 -17.51 0.15 -46.45
C ASP A 188 -18.16 1.35 -45.74
N GLU A 189 -19.24 1.13 -44.98
CA GLU A 189 -19.88 2.16 -44.17
C GLU A 189 -19.01 2.57 -42.97
N ALA A 190 -18.40 1.60 -42.28
CA ALA A 190 -17.48 1.87 -41.18
C ALA A 190 -16.24 2.66 -41.62
N VAL A 191 -15.68 2.34 -42.79
CA VAL A 191 -14.54 3.05 -43.37
C VAL A 191 -14.91 4.48 -43.76
N ARG A 192 -16.11 4.69 -44.32
CA ARG A 192 -16.61 6.04 -44.66
C ARG A 192 -16.85 6.92 -43.43
N GLY A 193 -17.23 6.33 -42.30
CA GLY A 193 -17.48 7.05 -41.05
C GLY A 193 -16.22 7.32 -40.21
N ALA A 194 -15.09 6.71 -40.53
CA ALA A 194 -13.85 6.92 -39.81
C ALA A 194 -13.22 8.28 -40.19
N PRO A 195 -12.94 9.17 -39.22
CA PRO A 195 -12.18 10.39 -39.50
C PRO A 195 -10.74 10.01 -39.91
N ASN A 196 -10.25 10.66 -40.98
CA ASN A 196 -8.86 10.53 -41.46
C ASN A 196 -7.83 10.99 -40.43
#